data_AF-A0A949LQS0-F1
#
_entry.id   AF-A0A949LQS0-F1
#
_cell.length_a   1.000
_cell.length_b   1.000
_cell.length_c   1.000
_cell.angle_alpha   90.00
_cell.angle_beta   90.00
_cell.angle_gamma   90.00
#
_symmetry.space_group_name_H-M   'P 1'
#
loop_
_entity.id
_entity.type
_entity.pdbx_description
1 polymer ?
#
loop_
_entity_poly.entity_id
_entity_poly.type
_entity_poly.pdbx_seq_one_letter_code
_entity_poly.pdbx_strand_id
1 'polypeptide(L)'
;RPTKLPWALEIPRTSRPIEYASFETFHPTFLYELIWCVFIAVVLIKRGKPSAPGQVFSLYVGLYSIGRLFIETIRIDEANTIAGLRVNVWISAIVAIIAILNYLRLGRTSAKI
;
A
#
# COMPACT_ATOMS: atom_id res chain seq x y z
N ARG A 1 -2.24 7.73 -12.73
CA ARG A 1 -1.91 9.09 -13.22
C ARG A 1 -1.03 9.00 -14.46
N PRO A 2 -1.14 9.94 -15.42
CA PRO A 2 -0.22 10.02 -16.55
C PRO A 2 1.23 10.22 -16.12
N THR A 3 2.17 9.65 -16.85
CA THR A 3 3.61 9.81 -16.56
C THR A 3 4.46 9.66 -17.81
N LYS A 4 5.65 10.27 -17.81
CA LYS A 4 6.63 10.20 -18.91
C LYS A 4 7.89 9.40 -18.53
N LEU A 5 7.84 8.69 -17.41
CA LEU A 5 8.95 7.87 -16.92
C LEU A 5 9.25 6.72 -17.88
N PRO A 6 10.50 6.25 -17.96
CA PRO A 6 10.89 5.23 -18.94
C PRO A 6 10.22 3.86 -18.73
N TRP A 7 9.64 3.60 -17.55
CA TRP A 7 8.88 2.38 -17.24
C TRP A 7 7.35 2.61 -17.25
N ALA A 8 6.88 3.69 -17.88
CA ALA A 8 5.45 3.95 -17.97
C ALA A 8 4.72 2.83 -18.75
N LEU A 9 3.50 2.54 -18.34
CA LEU A 9 2.63 1.58 -19.02
C LEU A 9 1.79 2.31 -20.06
N GLU A 10 1.88 1.85 -21.31
CA GLU A 10 0.97 2.29 -22.36
C GLU A 10 -0.38 1.59 -22.22
N ILE A 11 -1.47 2.35 -22.26
CA ILE A 11 -2.83 1.82 -22.16
C ILE A 11 -3.55 2.11 -23.47
N PRO A 12 -4.22 1.16 -24.14
CA PRO A 12 -4.98 1.43 -25.37
C PRO A 12 -6.07 2.49 -25.15
N ARG A 13 -6.34 3.34 -26.16
CA ARG A 13 -7.36 4.43 -26.07
C ARG A 13 -8.73 3.94 -25.59
N THR A 14 -9.14 2.73 -26.00
CA THR A 14 -10.43 2.12 -25.64
C THR A 14 -10.57 1.79 -24.15
N SER A 15 -9.46 1.74 -23.41
CA SER A 15 -9.42 1.41 -21.98
C SER A 15 -9.09 2.62 -21.08
N ARG A 16 -9.05 3.84 -21.66
CA ARG A 16 -8.76 5.07 -20.92
C ARG A 16 -10.07 5.77 -20.52
N PRO A 17 -10.18 6.33 -19.31
CA PRO A 17 -11.26 7.27 -19.00
C PRO A 17 -11.21 8.47 -19.95
N ILE A 18 -12.38 9.06 -20.25
CA ILE A 18 -12.54 10.18 -21.19
C ILE A 18 -11.61 11.36 -20.84
N GLU A 19 -11.48 11.66 -19.55
CA GLU A 19 -10.64 12.75 -19.04
C GLU A 19 -9.15 12.57 -19.37
N TYR A 20 -8.71 11.33 -19.59
CA TYR A 20 -7.31 10.97 -19.85
C TYR A 20 -7.07 10.43 -21.26
N ALA A 21 -8.01 10.60 -22.20
CA ALA A 21 -7.91 10.05 -23.55
C ALA A 21 -6.69 10.55 -24.33
N SER A 22 -6.20 11.76 -24.02
CA SER A 22 -5.03 12.39 -24.63
C SER A 22 -3.69 11.86 -24.13
N PHE A 23 -3.67 11.10 -23.02
CA PHE A 23 -2.45 10.54 -22.45
C PHE A 23 -2.29 9.08 -22.86
N GLU A 24 -1.12 8.71 -23.35
CA GLU A 24 -0.84 7.33 -23.77
C GLU A 24 -0.21 6.50 -22.63
N THR A 25 0.58 7.16 -21.78
CA THR A 25 1.44 6.52 -20.80
C THR A 25 1.04 6.86 -19.35
N PHE A 26 0.97 5.83 -18.51
CA PHE A 26 0.51 5.93 -17.12
C PHE A 26 1.48 5.25 -16.16
N HIS A 27 1.41 5.62 -14.89
CA HIS A 27 2.12 4.90 -13.83
C HIS A 27 1.62 3.45 -13.74
N PRO A 28 2.50 2.44 -13.80
CA PRO A 28 2.13 1.04 -13.63
C PRO A 28 1.89 0.73 -12.15
N THR A 29 0.74 1.14 -11.60
CA THR A 29 0.43 0.97 -10.17
C THR A 29 0.47 -0.49 -9.73
N PHE A 30 0.09 -1.43 -10.60
CA PHE A 30 0.22 -2.87 -10.35
C PHE A 30 1.67 -3.32 -10.15
N LEU A 31 2.60 -2.76 -10.93
CA LEU A 31 4.03 -3.04 -10.76
C LEU A 31 4.53 -2.48 -9.43
N TYR A 32 4.11 -1.27 -9.06
CA TYR A 32 4.46 -0.66 -7.77
C TYR A 32 3.93 -1.49 -6.59
N GLU A 33 2.67 -1.95 -6.68
CA GLU A 33 2.05 -2.87 -5.73
C GLU A 33 2.83 -4.18 -5.61
N LEU A 34 3.19 -4.80 -6.73
CA LEU A 34 3.94 -6.05 -6.74
C LEU A 34 5.33 -5.89 -6.10
N ILE A 35 6.07 -4.83 -6.46
CA ILE A 35 7.39 -4.53 -5.86
C ILE A 35 7.25 -4.34 -4.36
N TRP A 36 6.21 -3.61 -3.91
CA TRP A 36 5.97 -3.38 -2.49
C TRP A 36 5.63 -4.68 -1.75
N CYS A 37 4.77 -5.53 -2.32
CA CYS A 37 4.43 -6.84 -1.75
C CYS A 37 5.67 -7.75 -1.63
N VAL A 38 6.54 -7.77 -2.64
CA VAL A 38 7.81 -8.51 -2.61
C VAL A 38 8.74 -7.94 -1.52
N PHE A 39 8.84 -6.61 -1.42
CA PHE A 39 9.61 -5.96 -0.37
C PHE A 39 9.11 -6.35 1.02
N ILE A 40 7.80 -6.30 1.26
CA ILE A 40 7.21 -6.74 2.54
C ILE A 40 7.56 -8.21 2.81
N ALA A 41 7.39 -9.10 1.82
CA ALA A 41 7.72 -10.51 1.98
C ALA A 41 9.19 -10.72 2.39
N VAL A 42 10.12 -10.03 1.73
CA VAL A 42 11.55 -10.08 2.06
C VAL A 42 11.81 -9.57 3.49
N VAL A 43 11.18 -8.46 3.89
CA VAL A 43 11.30 -7.92 5.26
C VAL A 43 10.79 -8.92 6.30
N LEU A 44 9.63 -9.54 6.07
CA LEU A 44 9.05 -10.51 6.98
C LEU A 44 9.90 -11.80 7.10
N ILE A 45 10.45 -12.28 5.98
CA ILE A 45 11.33 -13.46 5.97
C ILE A 45 12.66 -13.16 6.69
N LYS A 46 13.31 -12.03 6.36
CA LYS A 46 14.61 -11.65 6.96
C LYS A 46 14.55 -11.31 8.43
N ARG A 47 13.39 -10.89 8.93
CA ARG A 47 13.17 -10.61 10.35
C ARG A 47 13.37 -11.86 11.23
N GLY A 48 13.13 -13.06 10.70
CA GLY A 48 13.22 -14.30 11.47
C GLY A 48 12.03 -14.51 12.42
N LYS A 49 12.24 -15.30 13.48
CA LYS A 49 11.15 -15.75 14.37
C LYS A 49 10.53 -14.57 15.14
N PRO A 50 9.19 -14.41 15.12
CA PRO A 50 8.53 -13.38 15.91
C PRO A 50 8.62 -13.69 17.40
N SER A 51 8.62 -12.64 18.22
CA SER A 51 8.67 -12.75 19.68
C SER A 51 7.31 -13.22 20.24
N ALA A 52 6.21 -12.78 19.64
CA ALA A 52 4.85 -13.18 20.02
C ALA A 52 4.00 -13.62 18.82
N PRO A 53 3.04 -14.55 19.03
CA PRO A 53 1.97 -14.81 18.08
C PRO A 53 1.26 -13.50 17.67
N GLY A 54 0.98 -13.34 16.37
CA GLY A 54 0.30 -12.15 15.83
C GLY A 54 1.20 -10.93 15.57
N GLN A 55 2.47 -10.92 15.97
CA GLN A 55 3.40 -9.82 15.63
C GLN A 55 3.69 -9.74 14.14
N VAL A 56 3.89 -10.88 13.47
CA VAL A 56 4.14 -10.92 12.01
C VAL A 56 2.93 -10.37 11.26
N PHE A 57 1.73 -10.77 11.68
CA PHE A 57 0.48 -10.29 11.09
C PHE A 57 0.33 -8.77 11.29
N SER A 58 0.53 -8.28 12.51
CA SER A 58 0.49 -6.83 12.79
C SER A 58 1.53 -6.05 11.96
N LEU A 59 2.74 -6.58 11.82
CA LEU A 59 3.77 -5.96 10.98
C LEU A 59 3.38 -5.96 9.50
N TYR A 60 2.86 -7.07 8.99
CA TYR A 60 2.36 -7.19 7.62
C TYR A 60 1.28 -6.15 7.33
N VAL A 61 0.24 -6.08 8.17
CA VAL A 61 -0.87 -5.14 8.01
C VAL A 61 -0.38 -3.70 8.05
N GLY A 62 0.54 -3.37 8.95
CA GLY A 62 1.15 -2.03 9.03
C GLY A 62 1.91 -1.65 7.77
N LEU A 63 2.84 -2.51 7.32
CA LEU A 63 3.65 -2.27 6.12
C LEU A 63 2.80 -2.20 4.84
N TYR A 64 1.79 -3.05 4.73
CA TYR A 64 0.86 -3.05 3.60
C TYR A 64 0.05 -1.75 3.56
N SER A 65 -0.47 -1.31 4.71
CA SER A 65 -1.23 -0.06 4.83
C SER A 65 -0.39 1.17 4.46
N ILE A 66 0.90 1.19 4.82
CA ILE A 66 1.82 2.26 4.42
C ILE A 66 1.99 2.30 2.90
N GLY A 67 2.22 1.14 2.26
CA GLY A 67 2.29 1.06 0.80
C GLY A 67 1.00 1.54 0.13
N ARG A 68 -0.15 1.16 0.71
CA ARG A 68 -1.46 1.57 0.22
C ARG A 68 -1.64 3.08 0.24
N LEU A 69 -1.19 3.76 1.31
CA LEU A 69 -1.22 5.23 1.39
C LEU A 69 -0.44 5.86 0.23
N PHE A 70 0.76 5.35 -0.08
CA PHE A 70 1.56 5.86 -1.19
C PHE A 70 0.88 5.62 -2.56
N ILE A 71 0.46 4.39 -2.83
CA ILE A 71 -0.13 4.01 -4.12
C ILE A 71 -1.44 4.76 -4.38
N GLU A 72 -2.26 4.96 -3.35
CA GLU A 72 -3.54 5.66 -3.48
C GLU A 72 -3.36 7.13 -3.94
N THR A 73 -2.21 7.75 -3.65
CA THR A 73 -1.89 9.09 -4.19
C THR A 73 -1.65 9.09 -5.70
N ILE A 74 -1.30 7.95 -6.31
CA ILE A 74 -0.95 7.82 -7.73
C ILE A 74 -2.15 7.37 -8.57
N ARG A 75 -3.13 6.74 -7.91
CA ARG A 75 -4.35 6.23 -8.52
C ARG A 75 -5.25 7.35 -9.05
N ILE A 76 -5.97 7.04 -10.12
CA ILE A 76 -6.87 7.96 -10.85
C ILE A 76 -8.28 7.40 -11.04
N ASP A 77 -8.51 6.14 -10.66
CA ASP A 77 -9.84 5.53 -10.68
C ASP A 77 -10.80 6.30 -9.79
N GLU A 78 -12.08 6.30 -10.15
CA GLU A 78 -13.11 6.87 -9.29
C GLU A 78 -13.15 6.14 -7.95
N ALA A 79 -13.19 6.93 -6.87
CA ALA A 79 -13.30 6.40 -5.53
C ALA A 79 -14.10 7.36 -4.67
N ASN A 80 -14.85 6.79 -3.71
CA ASN A 80 -15.56 7.58 -2.73
C ASN A 80 -14.57 8.43 -1.93
N THR A 81 -14.85 9.74 -1.87
CA THR A 81 -14.04 10.69 -1.10
C THR A 81 -14.80 11.16 0.13
N ILE A 82 -14.11 11.21 1.27
CA ILE A 82 -14.58 11.82 2.50
C ILE A 82 -13.60 12.94 2.84
N ALA A 83 -14.10 14.16 3.06
CA ALA A 83 -13.30 15.34 3.35
C ALA A 83 -12.15 15.58 2.34
N GLY A 84 -12.42 15.36 1.05
CA GLY A 84 -11.44 15.56 -0.03
C GLY A 84 -10.37 14.47 -0.17
N LEU A 85 -10.40 13.44 0.69
CA LEU A 85 -9.49 12.29 0.61
C LEU A 85 -10.27 11.01 0.29
N ARG A 86 -9.64 10.10 -0.47
CA ARG A 86 -10.23 8.80 -0.80
C ARG A 86 -10.44 7.98 0.46
N VAL A 87 -11.56 7.27 0.58
CA VAL A 87 -11.87 6.41 1.74
C VAL A 87 -10.73 5.43 2.05
N ASN A 88 -10.07 4.91 1.02
CA ASN A 88 -8.93 4.02 1.17
C ASN A 88 -7.77 4.66 1.93
N VAL A 89 -7.56 5.98 1.83
CA VAL A 89 -6.53 6.71 2.59
C VAL A 89 -6.90 6.69 4.07
N TRP A 90 -8.15 7.02 4.40
CA TRP A 90 -8.65 7.00 5.79
C TRP A 90 -8.51 5.61 6.42
N ILE A 91 -9.01 4.58 5.75
CA ILE A 91 -8.96 3.20 6.25
C ILE A 91 -7.52 2.73 6.39
N SER A 92 -6.66 2.99 5.40
CA SER A 92 -5.25 2.60 5.48
C SER A 92 -4.54 3.31 6.64
N ALA A 93 -4.82 4.58 6.90
CA ALA A 93 -4.23 5.31 8.03
C ALA A 93 -4.67 4.72 9.38
N ILE A 94 -5.97 4.46 9.56
CA ILE A 94 -6.51 3.87 10.79
C ILE A 94 -5.92 2.48 11.02
N VAL A 95 -5.93 1.63 9.99
CA VAL A 95 -5.41 0.26 10.06
C VAL A 95 -3.90 0.25 10.32
N ALA A 96 -3.14 1.17 9.71
CA ALA A 96 -1.71 1.31 9.98
C ALA A 96 -1.44 1.63 11.45
N ILE A 97 -2.17 2.59 12.03
CA ILE A 97 -2.03 2.98 13.44
C ILE A 97 -2.35 1.79 14.36
N ILE A 98 -3.49 1.12 14.15
CA ILE A 98 -3.89 -0.05 14.95
C ILE A 98 -2.86 -1.16 14.86
N ALA A 99 -2.34 -1.43 13.66
CA ALA A 99 -1.34 -2.46 13.42
C ALA A 99 -0.02 -2.15 14.15
N ILE A 100 0.44 -0.90 14.13
CA ILE A 100 1.65 -0.47 14.86
C ILE A 100 1.45 -0.60 16.37
N LEU A 101 0.31 -0.15 16.90
CA LEU A 101 0.00 -0.25 18.32
C LEU A 101 -0.06 -1.72 18.79
N ASN A 102 -0.70 -2.59 18.01
CA ASN A 102 -0.73 -4.03 18.29
C ASN A 102 0.66 -4.65 18.21
N TYR A 103 1.46 -4.27 17.21
CA TYR A 103 2.82 -4.75 17.05
C TYR A 103 3.70 -4.44 18.28
N LEU A 104 3.65 -3.20 18.75
CA LEU A 104 4.39 -2.73 19.94
C LEU A 104 3.88 -3.38 21.22
N ARG A 105 2.56 -3.51 21.38
CA ARG A 105 1.94 -4.18 22.54
C ARG A 105 2.40 -5.63 22.65
N LEU A 106 2.30 -6.39 21.56
CA LEU A 106 2.66 -7.81 21.54
C LEU A 106 4.16 -8.04 21.79
N GLY A 107 5.02 -7.11 21.34
CA GLY A 107 6.47 -7.19 21.61
C GLY A 107 6.81 -7.03 23.09
N ARG A 108 6.08 -6.16 23.81
CA ARG A 108 6.28 -5.95 25.25
C ARG A 108 5.77 -7.11 26.10
N THR A 109 4.70 -7.79 25.66
CA THR A 109 4.15 -8.95 26.39
C THR A 109 5.06 -10.17 26.28
N SER A 110 5.69 -10.38 25.12
CA SER A 110 6.65 -11.48 24.93
C SER A 110 7.91 -11.33 25.79
N ALA A 111 8.44 -10.11 25.93
CA ALA A 111 9.65 -9.86 26.73
C ALA A 111 9.45 -10.01 28.26
N LYS A 112 8.22 -10.21 28.72
CA LYS A 112 7.88 -10.38 30.14
C LYS A 112 7.68 -11.85 30.55
N ILE A 113 7.75 -12.79 29.61
CA ILE A 113 7.67 -14.24 29.83
C ILE A 113 9.09 -14.79 29.76
#